data_AF-A0A2S7WP76-F1
#
_entry.id   AF-A0A2S7WP76-F1
#
_cell.length_a   1.000
_cell.length_b   1.000
_cell.length_c   1.000
_cell.angle_alpha   90.00
_cell.angle_beta   90.00
_cell.angle_gamma   90.00
#
_symmetry.space_group_name_H-M   'P 1'
#
loop_
_entity.id
_entity.type
_entity.pdbx_description
1 polymer ?
#
loop_
_entity_poly.entity_id
_entity_poly.type
_entity_poly.pdbx_seq_one_letter_code
_entity_poly.pdbx_strand_id
1 'polypeptide(L)'
;MIRLTNIQLITSNFQNLDVLILDGYIPISVVGKVYGNYKSKDNVERIRGLNTFRNYHNEKAGDLISCFLLYQNNLERIGLDRITSTILKLSTSHNKTKIALCGHGIKQDFCYRHVLREFLIANNIPVADNEKIDMQLQKKLWQYDEYKSRGHFNLTDEFVGETLEQCKWIFAKTMPNNPHTYTLRKEMEDDQLFLKLVSHIRYFGEIEIFEGVAYRVFYFNRFRYWEHPCDIKNEDVDLINRAILV
;
A
#
# COMPACT_ATOMS: atom_id res chain seq x y z
N MET A 1 -3.10 -23.94 -15.28
CA MET A 1 -2.01 -22.95 -15.15
C MET A 1 -1.72 -22.38 -16.53
N ILE A 2 -2.10 -21.13 -16.75
CA ILE A 2 -1.90 -20.42 -18.02
C ILE A 2 -0.41 -20.09 -18.15
N ARG A 3 0.23 -20.49 -19.26
CA ARG A 3 1.65 -20.21 -19.52
C ARG A 3 1.79 -19.03 -20.49
N LEU A 4 2.63 -18.06 -20.14
CA LEU A 4 2.94 -16.87 -20.96
C LEU A 4 4.17 -17.09 -21.87
N THR A 5 4.36 -18.31 -22.40
CA THR A 5 5.62 -18.75 -23.02
C THR A 5 6.08 -17.93 -24.24
N ASN A 6 5.17 -17.23 -24.91
CA ASN A 6 5.47 -16.41 -26.08
C ASN A 6 5.33 -14.91 -25.82
N ILE A 7 5.15 -14.49 -24.57
CA ILE A 7 4.99 -13.08 -24.21
C ILE A 7 6.25 -12.60 -23.49
N GLN A 8 6.86 -11.55 -24.04
CA GLN A 8 7.92 -10.82 -23.39
C GLN A 8 7.31 -9.84 -22.38
N LEU A 9 7.65 -10.01 -21.11
CA LEU A 9 7.27 -9.10 -20.03
C LEU A 9 8.48 -8.29 -19.58
N ILE A 10 8.31 -6.97 -19.48
CA ILE A 10 9.27 -6.06 -18.84
C ILE A 10 8.59 -5.21 -17.77
N THR A 11 9.34 -4.71 -16.80
CA THR A 11 8.91 -3.55 -15.99
C THR A 11 9.42 -2.24 -16.60
N SER A 12 8.64 -1.17 -16.50
CA SER A 12 9.05 0.19 -16.93
C SER A 12 8.27 1.28 -16.20
N ASN A 13 8.63 2.54 -16.42
CA ASN A 13 7.97 3.70 -15.82
C ASN A 13 7.00 4.39 -16.81
N PHE A 14 6.10 5.24 -16.30
CA PHE A 14 5.17 6.00 -17.16
C PHE A 14 5.82 7.12 -18.01
N GLN A 15 7.02 7.58 -17.67
CA GLN A 15 7.79 8.53 -18.50
C GLN A 15 8.27 7.88 -19.81
N ASN A 16 8.39 6.55 -19.85
CA ASN A 16 8.86 5.80 -21.03
C ASN A 16 7.73 5.36 -21.98
N LEU A 17 6.47 5.77 -21.76
CA LEU A 17 5.32 5.26 -22.52
C LEU A 17 5.47 5.44 -24.03
N ASP A 18 5.94 6.59 -24.49
CA ASP A 18 6.09 6.87 -25.92
C ASP A 18 7.11 5.94 -26.58
N VAL A 19 8.27 5.73 -25.92
CA VAL A 19 9.32 4.81 -26.38
C VAL A 19 8.81 3.37 -26.40
N LEU A 20 8.13 2.93 -25.34
CA LEU A 20 7.58 1.58 -25.25
C LEU A 20 6.60 1.28 -26.38
N ILE A 21 5.71 2.23 -26.69
CA ILE A 21 4.72 2.07 -27.76
C ILE A 21 5.40 1.98 -29.13
N LEU A 22 6.40 2.83 -29.38
CA LEU A 22 7.21 2.79 -30.59
C LEU A 22 7.95 1.44 -30.74
N ASP A 23 8.44 0.89 -29.64
CA ASP A 23 9.14 -0.42 -29.60
C ASP A 23 8.19 -1.64 -29.67
N GLY A 24 6.90 -1.38 -29.82
CA GLY A 24 5.86 -2.38 -30.01
C GLY A 24 5.31 -2.98 -28.72
N TYR A 25 5.61 -2.42 -27.55
CA TYR A 25 5.04 -2.88 -26.29
C TYR A 25 3.58 -2.44 -26.12
N ILE A 26 2.81 -3.25 -25.40
CA ILE A 26 1.54 -2.85 -24.78
C ILE A 26 1.84 -2.42 -23.34
N PRO A 27 1.70 -1.13 -22.99
CA PRO A 27 1.86 -0.70 -21.62
C PRO A 27 0.61 -1.05 -20.79
N ILE A 28 0.81 -1.72 -19.66
CA ILE A 28 -0.21 -2.06 -18.68
C ILE A 28 0.10 -1.33 -17.37
N SER A 29 -0.83 -0.53 -16.87
CA SER A 29 -0.70 0.10 -15.56
C SER A 29 -0.85 -0.91 -14.44
N VAL A 30 0.13 -0.93 -13.53
CA VAL A 30 0.14 -1.76 -12.32
C VAL A 30 -0.47 -1.04 -11.11
N VAL A 31 -0.75 0.26 -11.23
CA VAL A 31 -1.27 1.13 -10.17
C VAL A 31 -2.71 1.58 -10.43
N GLY A 32 -3.33 1.11 -11.52
CA GLY A 32 -4.70 1.44 -11.89
C GLY A 32 -4.78 2.62 -12.85
N LYS A 33 -5.59 3.64 -12.53
CA LYS A 33 -5.71 4.82 -13.41
C LYS A 33 -4.40 5.60 -13.46
N VAL A 34 -3.93 5.90 -14.66
CA VAL A 34 -2.72 6.70 -14.86
C VAL A 34 -3.08 8.18 -14.67
N TYR A 35 -2.56 8.77 -13.59
CA TYR A 35 -2.69 10.20 -13.31
C TYR A 35 -1.40 10.93 -13.72
N GLY A 36 -1.53 12.16 -14.22
CA GLY A 36 -0.42 12.99 -14.70
C GLY A 36 -0.50 13.36 -16.18
N ASN A 37 0.49 14.14 -16.61
CA ASN A 37 0.61 14.68 -17.97
C ASN A 37 1.56 13.83 -18.82
N TYR A 38 1.18 12.58 -19.08
CA TYR A 38 1.89 11.71 -20.04
C TYR A 38 1.15 11.71 -21.37
N LYS A 39 1.88 11.96 -22.47
CA LYS A 39 1.32 12.09 -23.83
C LYS A 39 0.52 10.86 -24.25
N SER A 40 1.02 9.67 -23.95
CA SER A 40 0.40 8.39 -24.33
C SER A 40 -0.37 7.69 -23.21
N LYS A 41 -0.83 8.40 -22.17
CA LYS A 41 -1.54 7.77 -21.04
C LYS A 41 -2.84 7.04 -21.44
N ASP A 42 -3.49 7.49 -22.51
CA ASP A 42 -4.75 6.90 -22.98
C ASP A 42 -4.54 5.56 -23.71
N ASN A 43 -3.30 5.25 -24.09
CA ASN A 43 -2.90 3.96 -24.67
C ASN A 43 -2.49 2.92 -23.61
N VAL A 44 -2.68 3.23 -22.32
CA VAL A 44 -2.27 2.35 -21.22
C VAL A 44 -3.42 1.46 -20.77
N GLU A 45 -3.21 0.16 -20.93
CA GLU A 45 -4.13 -0.89 -20.51
C GLU A 45 -4.12 -1.11 -19.00
N ARG A 46 -5.11 -1.86 -18.48
CA ARG A 46 -5.23 -2.11 -17.03
C ARG A 46 -5.71 -3.52 -16.73
N ILE A 47 -5.23 -4.06 -15.61
CA ILE A 47 -5.81 -5.27 -15.02
C ILE A 47 -6.93 -4.84 -14.07
N ARG A 48 -8.18 -5.17 -14.42
CA ARG A 48 -9.35 -4.76 -13.61
C ARG A 48 -9.23 -5.30 -12.19
N GLY A 49 -9.20 -4.39 -11.22
CA GLY A 49 -9.07 -4.70 -9.80
C GLY A 49 -7.68 -4.45 -9.23
N LEU A 50 -6.64 -4.41 -10.09
CA LEU A 50 -5.26 -4.08 -9.69
C LEU A 50 -5.08 -2.57 -9.72
N ASN A 51 -4.99 -1.95 -8.54
CA ASN A 51 -4.79 -0.52 -8.38
C ASN A 51 -4.24 -0.20 -6.98
N THR A 52 -3.71 1.01 -6.81
CA THR A 52 -3.16 1.49 -5.54
C THR A 52 -4.01 2.60 -4.92
N PHE A 53 -5.25 2.80 -5.36
CA PHE A 53 -6.10 3.90 -4.88
C PHE A 53 -6.26 3.88 -3.35
N ARG A 54 -6.45 2.70 -2.75
CA ARG A 54 -6.57 2.56 -1.29
C ARG A 54 -5.24 2.69 -0.54
N ASN A 55 -4.10 2.67 -1.25
CA ASN A 55 -2.79 2.85 -0.64
C ASN A 55 -2.45 4.33 -0.43
N TYR A 56 -3.21 5.27 -1.01
CA TYR A 56 -2.94 6.71 -1.00
C TYR A 56 -2.55 7.26 0.37
N HIS A 57 -3.26 6.83 1.41
CA HIS A 57 -3.05 7.31 2.77
C HIS A 57 -1.76 6.76 3.40
N ASN A 58 -1.45 5.49 3.21
CA ASN A 58 -0.18 4.90 3.63
C ASN A 58 1.00 5.47 2.83
N GLU A 59 0.81 5.75 1.53
CA GLU A 59 1.81 6.44 0.69
C GLU A 59 2.10 7.84 1.22
N LYS A 60 1.07 8.63 1.50
CA LYS A 60 1.21 9.97 2.10
C LYS A 60 1.89 9.90 3.47
N ALA A 61 1.62 8.85 4.24
CA ALA A 61 2.23 8.63 5.54
C ALA A 61 3.68 8.12 5.48
N GLY A 62 4.18 7.74 4.29
CA GLY A 62 5.49 7.10 4.15
C GLY A 62 5.56 5.68 4.72
N ASP A 63 4.42 5.04 4.97
CA ASP A 63 4.33 3.69 5.56
C ASP A 63 4.48 2.62 4.45
N LEU A 64 5.71 2.50 3.95
CA LEU A 64 6.05 1.67 2.78
C LEU A 64 5.77 0.18 2.99
N ILE A 65 5.99 -0.32 4.21
CA ILE A 65 5.66 -1.71 4.56
C ILE A 65 4.16 -1.97 4.42
N SER A 66 3.30 -1.06 4.88
CA SER A 66 1.85 -1.15 4.68
C SER A 66 1.46 -1.06 3.21
N CYS A 67 2.09 -0.17 2.43
CA CYS A 67 1.89 -0.11 0.97
C CYS A 67 2.22 -1.43 0.28
N PHE A 68 3.34 -2.05 0.66
CA PHE A 68 3.77 -3.36 0.16
C PHE A 68 2.76 -4.46 0.50
N LEU A 69 2.38 -4.59 1.76
CA LEU A 69 1.44 -5.61 2.24
C LEU A 69 0.06 -5.47 1.58
N LEU A 70 -0.46 -4.24 1.47
CA LEU A 70 -1.71 -3.97 0.76
C LEU A 70 -1.64 -4.40 -0.71
N TYR A 71 -0.52 -4.10 -1.37
CA TYR A 71 -0.36 -4.48 -2.76
C TYR A 71 -0.23 -6.00 -2.93
N GLN A 72 0.50 -6.70 -2.06
CA GLN A 72 0.57 -8.16 -2.04
C GLN A 72 -0.82 -8.78 -1.83
N ASN A 73 -1.58 -8.30 -0.84
CA ASN A 73 -2.94 -8.76 -0.59
C ASN A 73 -3.85 -8.56 -1.81
N ASN A 74 -3.68 -7.45 -2.54
CA ASN A 74 -4.39 -7.22 -3.80
C ASN A 74 -3.99 -8.24 -4.89
N LEU A 75 -2.71 -8.57 -5.03
CA LEU A 75 -2.24 -9.56 -6.00
C LEU A 75 -2.82 -10.95 -5.69
N GLU A 76 -2.79 -11.35 -4.42
CA GLU A 76 -3.36 -12.62 -3.94
C GLU A 76 -4.87 -12.68 -4.18
N ARG A 77 -5.59 -11.62 -3.80
CA ARG A 77 -7.05 -11.51 -3.98
C ARG A 77 -7.46 -11.54 -5.44
N ILE A 78 -6.69 -10.92 -6.34
CA ILE A 78 -6.96 -10.95 -7.78
C ILE A 78 -6.63 -12.33 -8.35
N GLY A 79 -5.53 -12.93 -7.88
CA GLY A 79 -5.08 -14.26 -8.26
C GLY A 79 -4.26 -14.27 -9.55
N LEU A 80 -3.28 -15.18 -9.59
CA LEU A 80 -2.36 -15.36 -10.72
C LEU A 80 -3.09 -15.65 -12.04
N ASP A 81 -4.12 -16.50 -12.01
CA ASP A 81 -4.85 -16.90 -13.23
C ASP A 81 -5.58 -15.71 -13.88
N ARG A 82 -6.12 -14.80 -13.07
CA ARG A 82 -6.78 -13.59 -13.58
C ARG A 82 -5.77 -12.59 -14.15
N ILE A 83 -4.64 -12.42 -13.48
CA ILE A 83 -3.54 -11.58 -13.96
C ILE A 83 -3.04 -12.10 -15.32
N THR A 84 -2.70 -13.39 -15.40
CA THR A 84 -2.13 -13.99 -16.61
C THR A 84 -3.12 -14.10 -17.77
N SER A 85 -4.39 -14.45 -17.50
CA SER A 85 -5.43 -14.44 -18.53
C SER A 85 -5.69 -13.05 -19.09
N THR A 86 -5.61 -12.00 -18.27
CA THR A 86 -5.74 -10.61 -18.73
C THR A 86 -4.58 -10.24 -19.64
N ILE A 87 -3.34 -10.57 -19.26
CA ILE A 87 -2.13 -10.35 -20.07
C ILE A 87 -2.27 -11.04 -21.44
N LEU A 88 -2.69 -12.31 -21.48
CA LEU A 88 -2.93 -13.02 -22.73
C LEU A 88 -4.02 -12.36 -23.58
N LYS A 89 -5.15 -12.00 -22.96
CA LYS A 89 -6.26 -11.37 -23.68
C LYS A 89 -5.81 -10.08 -24.36
N LEU A 90 -5.02 -9.26 -23.65
CA LEU A 90 -4.47 -8.02 -24.19
C LEU A 90 -3.46 -8.29 -25.31
N SER A 91 -2.59 -9.28 -25.14
CA SER A 91 -1.67 -9.71 -26.20
C SER A 91 -2.41 -10.08 -27.49
N THR A 92 -3.47 -10.89 -27.37
CA THR A 92 -4.31 -11.29 -28.52
C THR A 92 -5.06 -10.11 -29.14
N SER A 93 -5.68 -9.24 -28.33
CA SER A 93 -6.49 -8.13 -28.85
C SER A 93 -5.66 -7.07 -29.57
N HIS A 94 -4.43 -6.86 -29.11
CA HIS A 94 -3.48 -5.92 -29.73
C HIS A 94 -2.60 -6.58 -30.80
N ASN A 95 -2.71 -7.90 -31.00
CA ASN A 95 -1.84 -8.68 -31.88
C ASN A 95 -0.33 -8.42 -31.62
N LYS A 96 0.06 -8.39 -30.35
CA LYS A 96 1.42 -8.07 -29.90
C LYS A 96 1.87 -9.02 -28.79
N THR A 97 3.14 -9.39 -28.79
CA THR A 97 3.73 -10.30 -27.79
C THR A 97 4.60 -9.59 -26.75
N LYS A 98 4.79 -8.27 -26.88
CA LYS A 98 5.58 -7.46 -25.96
C LYS A 98 4.67 -6.68 -25.02
N ILE A 99 4.87 -6.84 -23.72
CA ILE A 99 4.07 -6.19 -22.67
C ILE A 99 4.98 -5.52 -21.65
N ALA A 100 4.66 -4.28 -21.30
CA ALA A 100 5.37 -3.50 -20.29
C ALA A 100 4.47 -3.25 -19.08
N LEU A 101 4.91 -3.68 -17.90
CA LEU A 101 4.25 -3.45 -16.62
C LEU A 101 4.71 -2.10 -16.07
N CYS A 102 3.84 -1.09 -16.21
CA CYS A 102 4.16 0.31 -15.99
C CYS A 102 3.63 0.84 -14.66
N GLY A 103 4.45 1.63 -13.96
CA GLY A 103 4.08 2.32 -12.72
C GLY A 103 4.80 3.66 -12.55
N HIS A 104 4.51 4.33 -11.43
CA HIS A 104 5.24 5.52 -10.96
C HIS A 104 6.59 5.15 -10.33
N GLY A 105 7.41 6.16 -10.06
CA GLY A 105 8.69 6.05 -9.36
C GLY A 105 9.87 5.89 -10.32
N ILE A 106 10.96 6.60 -10.01
CA ILE A 106 12.21 6.59 -10.78
C ILE A 106 13.38 6.18 -9.87
N LYS A 107 14.44 5.62 -10.47
CA LYS A 107 15.69 5.28 -9.77
C LYS A 107 15.48 4.38 -8.54
N GLN A 108 15.43 4.97 -7.36
CA GLN A 108 15.48 4.32 -6.06
C GLN A 108 14.16 4.42 -5.27
N ASP A 109 13.13 5.02 -5.86
CA ASP A 109 11.81 5.13 -5.24
C ASP A 109 11.18 3.75 -4.96
N PHE A 110 10.32 3.64 -3.96
CA PHE A 110 9.46 2.48 -3.79
C PHE A 110 8.54 2.32 -5.02
N CYS A 111 8.54 1.13 -5.65
CA CYS A 111 7.84 0.94 -6.92
C CYS A 111 7.00 -0.35 -6.95
N TYR A 112 5.67 -0.21 -7.03
CA TYR A 112 4.73 -1.34 -7.12
C TYR A 112 4.97 -2.27 -8.30
N ARG A 113 5.51 -1.77 -9.42
CA ARG A 113 5.85 -2.60 -10.59
C ARG A 113 6.85 -3.70 -10.24
N HIS A 114 7.75 -3.45 -9.29
CA HIS A 114 8.74 -4.44 -8.85
C HIS A 114 8.15 -5.45 -7.86
N VAL A 115 7.08 -5.07 -7.14
CA VAL A 115 6.30 -6.02 -6.33
C VAL A 115 5.54 -7.01 -7.21
N LEU A 116 4.84 -6.52 -8.25
CA LEU A 116 4.18 -7.40 -9.24
C LEU A 116 5.19 -8.30 -9.97
N ARG A 117 6.36 -7.76 -10.33
CA ARG A 117 7.46 -8.53 -10.94
C ARG A 117 7.87 -9.70 -10.06
N GLU A 118 8.18 -9.48 -8.77
CA GLU A 118 8.56 -10.58 -7.88
C GLU A 118 7.43 -11.60 -7.71
N PHE A 119 6.17 -11.14 -7.63
CA PHE A 119 5.03 -12.05 -7.58
C PHE A 119 4.96 -12.96 -8.81
N LEU A 120 5.15 -12.41 -10.02
CA LEU A 120 5.15 -13.19 -11.26
C LEU A 120 6.36 -14.15 -11.32
N ILE A 121 7.56 -13.69 -10.96
CA ILE A 121 8.78 -14.51 -10.95
C ILE A 121 8.67 -15.67 -9.97
N ALA A 122 8.15 -15.42 -8.75
CA ALA A 122 7.89 -16.45 -7.76
C ALA A 122 6.91 -17.53 -8.26
N ASN A 123 6.08 -17.18 -9.24
CA ASN A 123 5.15 -18.08 -9.93
C ASN A 123 5.69 -18.58 -11.28
N ASN A 124 7.01 -18.57 -11.48
CA ASN A 124 7.71 -19.06 -12.69
C ASN A 124 7.34 -18.32 -13.98
N ILE A 125 6.95 -17.05 -13.88
CA ILE A 125 6.71 -16.16 -15.03
C ILE A 125 7.88 -15.19 -15.14
N PRO A 126 8.73 -15.31 -16.16
CA PRO A 126 9.88 -14.42 -16.31
C PRO A 126 9.42 -13.01 -16.65
N VAL A 127 10.00 -12.04 -15.94
CA VAL A 127 9.80 -10.60 -16.19
C VAL A 127 11.16 -9.94 -16.14
N ALA A 128 11.55 -9.28 -17.23
CA ALA A 128 12.80 -8.55 -17.31
C ALA A 128 12.62 -7.08 -16.89
N ASP A 129 13.73 -6.37 -16.78
CA ASP A 129 13.76 -4.97 -16.41
C ASP A 129 14.20 -4.13 -17.61
N ASN A 130 13.46 -3.06 -17.90
CA ASN A 130 13.80 -2.15 -18.99
C ASN A 130 14.85 -1.09 -18.60
N GLU A 131 15.14 -1.00 -17.30
CA GLU A 131 16.08 -0.05 -16.73
C GLU A 131 16.92 -0.73 -15.64
N LYS A 132 18.06 -0.14 -15.29
CA LYS A 132 18.90 -0.66 -14.20
C LYS A 132 18.19 -0.41 -12.86
N ILE A 133 17.76 -1.49 -12.20
CA ILE A 133 17.05 -1.45 -10.92
C ILE A 133 17.88 -2.12 -9.83
N ASP A 134 17.93 -1.47 -8.67
CA ASP A 134 18.44 -2.07 -7.45
C ASP A 134 17.31 -2.85 -6.74
N MET A 135 17.19 -4.13 -7.08
CA MET A 135 16.19 -5.01 -6.45
C MET A 135 16.48 -5.28 -4.97
N GLN A 136 17.72 -5.13 -4.50
CA GLN A 136 18.03 -5.25 -3.08
C GLN A 136 17.48 -4.04 -2.32
N LEU A 137 17.61 -2.84 -2.88
CA LEU A 137 16.99 -1.65 -2.32
C LEU A 137 15.47 -1.76 -2.29
N GLN A 138 14.82 -2.21 -3.36
CA GLN A 138 13.37 -2.42 -3.36
C GLN A 138 12.94 -3.35 -2.22
N LYS A 139 13.62 -4.50 -2.06
CA LYS A 139 13.34 -5.44 -0.96
C LYS A 139 13.54 -4.83 0.42
N LYS A 140 14.54 -3.95 0.59
CA LYS A 140 14.72 -3.18 1.84
C LYS A 140 13.55 -2.23 2.08
N LEU A 141 13.11 -1.49 1.07
CA LEU A 141 11.98 -0.56 1.17
C LEU A 141 10.67 -1.28 1.50
N TRP A 142 10.48 -2.51 1.04
CA TRP A 142 9.28 -3.32 1.36
C TRP A 142 9.22 -3.75 2.83
N GLN A 143 10.37 -3.76 3.51
CA GLN A 143 10.51 -4.13 4.91
C GLN A 143 10.80 -2.92 5.81
N TYR A 144 10.90 -1.73 5.21
CA TYR A 144 11.27 -0.52 5.92
C TYR A 144 10.08 0.00 6.71
N ASP A 145 10.27 0.08 8.02
CA ASP A 145 9.29 0.59 8.96
C ASP A 145 9.74 1.97 9.48
N GLU A 146 9.25 3.02 8.82
CA GLU A 146 9.55 4.42 9.17
C GLU A 146 9.16 4.73 10.62
N TYR A 147 8.07 4.13 11.12
CA TYR A 147 7.64 4.36 12.49
C TYR A 147 8.62 3.76 13.49
N LYS A 148 9.24 2.62 13.18
CA LYS A 148 10.33 2.07 14.01
C LYS A 148 11.59 2.92 13.93
N SER A 149 11.92 3.41 12.74
CA SER A 149 13.13 4.21 12.49
C SER A 149 13.16 5.53 13.27
N ARG A 150 12.04 6.26 13.29
CA ARG A 150 11.93 7.55 14.00
C ARG A 150 11.86 7.44 15.52
N GLY A 151 11.63 6.22 16.04
CA GLY A 151 11.48 5.97 17.47
C GLY A 151 10.09 6.29 18.03
N HIS A 152 10.01 6.20 19.36
CA HIS A 152 8.85 6.60 20.15
C HIS A 152 9.30 7.43 21.35
N PHE A 153 8.36 8.02 22.08
CA PHE A 153 8.65 8.93 23.20
C PHE A 153 8.97 8.22 24.52
N ASN A 154 9.44 6.97 24.48
CA ASN A 154 9.75 6.13 25.65
C ASN A 154 8.59 5.98 26.66
N LEU A 155 7.35 6.11 26.19
CA LEU A 155 6.17 5.73 26.98
C LEU A 155 6.12 4.19 27.08
N THR A 156 5.62 3.69 28.21
CA THR A 156 5.37 2.24 28.38
C THR A 156 3.99 1.88 27.85
N ASP A 157 3.79 0.60 27.52
CA ASP A 157 2.49 0.08 27.09
C ASP A 157 1.41 0.31 28.14
N GLU A 158 1.75 0.13 29.43
CA GLU A 158 0.85 0.36 30.56
C GLU A 158 0.42 1.82 30.63
N PHE A 159 1.37 2.77 30.58
CA PHE A 159 1.05 4.20 30.63
C PHE A 159 0.14 4.61 29.47
N VAL A 160 0.47 4.18 28.25
CA VAL A 160 -0.33 4.47 27.06
C VAL A 160 -1.73 3.86 27.16
N GLY A 161 -1.80 2.58 27.53
CA GLY A 161 -3.04 1.83 27.66
C GLY A 161 -3.98 2.42 28.72
N GLU A 162 -3.47 2.67 29.92
CA GLU A 162 -4.23 3.27 31.02
C GLU A 162 -4.71 4.70 30.66
N THR A 163 -3.86 5.50 30.02
CA THR A 163 -4.24 6.85 29.56
C THR A 163 -5.39 6.77 28.56
N LEU A 164 -5.30 5.87 27.58
CA LEU A 164 -6.36 5.67 26.57
C LEU A 164 -7.67 5.15 27.19
N GLU A 165 -7.61 4.27 28.19
CA GLU A 165 -8.80 3.77 28.87
C GLU A 165 -9.57 4.88 29.62
N GLN A 166 -8.87 5.90 30.12
CA GLN A 166 -9.45 7.06 30.81
C GLN A 166 -10.03 8.13 29.88
N CYS A 167 -9.72 8.08 28.57
CA CYS A 167 -10.25 9.04 27.61
C CYS A 167 -11.78 8.99 27.52
N LYS A 168 -12.38 10.09 27.07
CA LYS A 168 -13.79 10.12 26.68
C LYS A 168 -13.97 9.44 25.32
N TRP A 169 -14.85 8.45 25.26
CA TRP A 169 -15.11 7.64 24.07
C TRP A 169 -16.50 7.91 23.49
N ILE A 170 -16.55 8.18 22.19
CA ILE A 170 -17.77 8.47 21.42
C ILE A 170 -18.07 7.27 20.52
N PHE A 171 -19.31 6.77 20.56
CA PHE A 171 -19.73 5.65 19.72
C PHE A 171 -19.87 6.05 18.25
N ALA A 172 -19.24 5.29 17.35
CA ALA A 172 -19.26 5.52 15.91
C ALA A 172 -20.57 5.03 15.26
N LYS A 173 -21.63 5.85 15.36
CA LYS A 173 -22.99 5.52 14.87
C LYS A 173 -23.07 5.20 13.36
N THR A 174 -22.11 5.67 12.57
CA THR A 174 -22.11 5.54 11.11
C THR A 174 -21.56 4.20 10.60
N MET A 175 -20.98 3.37 11.47
CA MET A 175 -20.34 2.09 11.11
C MET A 175 -21.00 0.90 11.83
N PRO A 176 -22.27 0.56 11.52
CA PRO A 176 -23.03 -0.45 12.25
C PRO A 176 -22.42 -1.85 12.15
N ASN A 177 -21.75 -2.18 11.04
CA ASN A 177 -21.16 -3.50 10.80
C ASN A 177 -19.73 -3.62 11.37
N ASN A 178 -19.17 -2.55 11.94
CA ASN A 178 -17.89 -2.57 12.64
C ASN A 178 -17.99 -1.67 13.88
N PRO A 179 -18.74 -2.09 14.92
CA PRO A 179 -19.00 -1.26 16.07
C PRO A 179 -17.70 -0.92 16.79
N HIS A 180 -17.40 0.37 16.85
CA HIS A 180 -16.24 0.90 17.53
C HIS A 180 -16.56 2.26 18.18
N THR A 181 -15.64 2.71 19.01
CA THR A 181 -15.66 4.03 19.63
C THR A 181 -14.43 4.82 19.20
N TYR A 182 -14.47 6.14 19.29
CA TYR A 182 -13.31 6.99 19.06
C TYR A 182 -13.19 8.07 20.12
N THR A 183 -11.97 8.55 20.35
CA THR A 183 -11.70 9.76 21.11
C THR A 183 -11.09 10.81 20.18
N LEU A 184 -11.38 12.08 20.42
CA LEU A 184 -10.94 13.18 19.57
C LEU A 184 -9.77 13.90 20.23
N ARG A 185 -8.77 14.30 19.44
CA ARG A 185 -7.61 15.08 19.89
C ARG A 185 -8.02 16.31 20.71
N LYS A 186 -9.05 17.03 20.25
CA LYS A 186 -9.58 18.23 20.93
C LYS A 186 -10.21 17.97 22.31
N GLU A 187 -10.53 16.72 22.65
CA GLU A 187 -11.10 16.37 23.96
C GLU A 187 -9.99 16.00 24.95
N MET A 188 -8.73 15.90 24.51
CA MET A 188 -7.57 15.78 25.39
C MET A 188 -7.00 17.17 25.70
N GLU A 189 -6.73 17.44 26.97
CA GLU A 189 -6.17 18.73 27.40
C GLU A 189 -4.71 18.91 26.93
N ASP A 190 -3.94 17.82 26.91
CA ASP A 190 -2.55 17.82 26.45
C ASP A 190 -2.44 17.28 25.02
N ASP A 191 -2.36 18.21 24.07
CA ASP A 191 -2.15 17.96 22.65
C ASP A 191 -0.89 17.14 22.37
N GLN A 192 0.20 17.42 23.09
CA GLN A 192 1.46 16.74 22.91
C GLN A 192 1.40 15.32 23.42
N LEU A 193 0.71 15.08 24.53
CA LEU A 193 0.44 13.72 25.00
C LEU A 193 -0.33 12.92 23.94
N PHE A 194 -1.38 13.48 23.33
CA PHE A 194 -2.12 12.81 22.25
C PHE A 194 -1.19 12.35 21.11
N LEU A 195 -0.33 13.25 20.62
CA LEU A 195 0.63 12.92 19.55
C LEU A 195 1.65 11.84 19.96
N LYS A 196 2.05 11.81 21.24
CA LYS A 196 2.92 10.76 21.77
C LYS A 196 2.21 9.41 21.86
N LEU A 197 0.93 9.38 22.24
CA LEU A 197 0.10 8.16 22.21
C LEU A 197 -0.04 7.63 20.79
N VAL A 198 -0.32 8.50 19.80
CA VAL A 198 -0.35 8.13 18.38
C VAL A 198 0.99 7.55 17.93
N SER A 199 2.09 8.19 18.31
CA SER A 199 3.43 7.69 17.99
C SER A 199 3.67 6.30 18.57
N HIS A 200 3.18 6.04 19.79
CA HIS A 200 3.25 4.74 20.44
C HIS A 200 2.45 3.68 19.68
N ILE A 201 1.20 4.00 19.29
CA ILE A 201 0.35 3.10 18.50
C ILE A 201 1.01 2.76 17.16
N ARG A 202 1.53 3.75 16.44
CA ARG A 202 2.22 3.53 15.15
C ARG A 202 3.51 2.73 15.31
N TYR A 203 4.24 2.94 16.40
CA TYR A 203 5.49 2.24 16.69
C TYR A 203 5.25 0.80 17.11
N PHE A 204 4.39 0.53 18.09
CA PHE A 204 4.20 -0.82 18.66
C PHE A 204 3.06 -1.61 18.01
N GLY A 205 2.17 -0.95 17.26
CA GLY A 205 1.01 -1.59 16.67
C GLY A 205 1.35 -2.59 15.57
N GLU A 206 0.59 -3.68 15.55
CA GLU A 206 0.62 -4.68 14.50
C GLU A 206 -0.10 -4.16 13.25
N ILE A 207 0.34 -4.61 12.06
CA ILE A 207 -0.30 -4.20 10.81
C ILE A 207 -1.52 -5.10 10.55
N GLU A 208 -2.70 -4.50 10.52
CA GLU A 208 -3.96 -5.17 10.14
C GLU A 208 -4.56 -4.55 8.89
N ILE A 209 -4.98 -5.41 7.96
CA ILE A 209 -5.68 -4.97 6.75
C ILE A 209 -7.19 -5.11 6.98
N PHE A 210 -7.90 -3.98 6.96
CA PHE A 210 -9.36 -3.94 7.03
C PHE A 210 -9.91 -3.06 5.90
N GLU A 211 -10.91 -3.57 5.18
CA GLU A 211 -11.53 -2.86 4.05
C GLU A 211 -10.50 -2.28 3.06
N GLY A 212 -9.40 -3.00 2.83
CA GLY A 212 -8.33 -2.62 1.91
C GLY A 212 -7.49 -1.41 2.36
N VAL A 213 -7.49 -1.09 3.65
CA VAL A 213 -6.58 -0.13 4.29
C VAL A 213 -5.75 -0.87 5.34
N ALA A 214 -4.47 -0.54 5.44
CA ALA A 214 -3.58 -1.09 6.46
C ALA A 214 -3.49 -0.14 7.64
N TYR A 215 -3.88 -0.63 8.80
CA TYR A 215 -3.89 0.08 10.07
C TYR A 215 -2.78 -0.46 10.98
N ARG A 216 -2.17 0.42 11.78
CA ARG A 216 -1.35 0.04 12.92
C ARG A 216 -2.25 -0.09 14.13
N VAL A 217 -2.32 -1.28 14.70
CA VAL A 217 -3.24 -1.63 15.77
C VAL A 217 -2.47 -2.00 17.02
N PHE A 218 -2.60 -1.17 18.05
CA PHE A 218 -2.03 -1.40 19.36
C PHE A 218 -3.03 -2.12 20.25
N TYR A 219 -2.57 -3.15 20.95
CA TYR A 219 -3.41 -3.99 21.80
C TYR A 219 -3.08 -3.73 23.27
N PHE A 220 -4.12 -3.47 24.07
CA PHE A 220 -3.97 -3.33 25.51
C PHE A 220 -5.23 -3.80 26.23
N ASN A 221 -5.06 -4.68 27.22
CA ASN A 221 -6.14 -5.37 27.91
C ASN A 221 -7.14 -6.01 26.94
N ARG A 222 -8.41 -5.59 27.00
CA ARG A 222 -9.52 -6.11 26.19
C ARG A 222 -9.78 -5.27 24.93
N PHE A 223 -8.89 -4.35 24.61
CA PHE A 223 -9.11 -3.34 23.58
C PHE A 223 -8.01 -3.36 22.53
N ARG A 224 -8.40 -3.02 21.31
CA ARG A 224 -7.51 -2.65 20.23
C ARG A 224 -7.69 -1.18 19.88
N TYR A 225 -6.59 -0.49 19.61
CA TYR A 225 -6.51 0.95 19.38
C TYR A 225 -5.83 1.21 18.04
N TRP A 226 -6.40 2.09 17.23
CA TRP A 226 -5.82 2.43 15.93
C TRP A 226 -6.22 3.84 15.51
N GLU A 227 -5.44 4.41 14.61
CA GLU A 227 -5.75 5.67 13.95
C GLU A 227 -5.61 5.52 12.43
N HIS A 228 -6.02 6.53 11.68
CA HIS A 228 -5.98 6.47 10.23
C HIS A 228 -4.61 6.95 9.73
N PRO A 229 -3.89 6.18 8.89
CA PRO A 229 -2.63 6.66 8.33
C PRO A 229 -2.88 7.97 7.58
N CYS A 230 -2.23 9.06 7.96
CA CYS A 230 -2.53 10.39 7.40
C CYS A 230 -1.27 11.18 7.03
N ASP A 231 -0.16 10.93 7.71
CA ASP A 231 1.10 11.63 7.56
C ASP A 231 2.26 10.85 8.20
N ILE A 232 3.48 11.36 7.98
CA ILE A 232 4.71 10.77 8.54
C ILE A 232 5.00 11.28 9.97
N LYS A 233 4.45 12.42 10.38
CA LYS A 233 4.80 13.13 11.63
C LYS A 233 3.77 13.07 12.75
N ASN A 234 2.61 12.45 12.52
CA ASN A 234 1.44 12.39 13.40
C ASN A 234 0.66 13.73 13.54
N GLU A 235 1.06 14.79 12.85
CA GLU A 235 0.51 16.15 12.97
C GLU A 235 -0.95 16.25 12.49
N ASP A 236 -1.32 15.49 11.46
CA ASP A 236 -2.63 15.45 10.80
C ASP A 236 -3.61 14.46 11.47
N VAL A 237 -3.30 13.90 12.64
CA VAL A 237 -4.19 12.93 13.33
C VAL A 237 -5.18 13.66 14.23
N ASP A 238 -6.47 13.42 13.99
CA ASP A 238 -7.56 14.06 14.73
C ASP A 238 -8.24 13.14 15.76
N LEU A 239 -8.10 11.82 15.61
CA LEU A 239 -8.81 10.84 16.44
C LEU A 239 -8.03 9.53 16.59
N ILE A 240 -8.33 8.84 17.69
CA ILE A 240 -7.92 7.45 17.93
C ILE A 240 -9.20 6.63 18.09
N ASN A 241 -9.29 5.53 17.35
CA ASN A 241 -10.36 4.55 17.43
C ASN A 241 -10.04 3.45 18.44
N ARG A 242 -11.09 2.81 18.95
CA ARG A 242 -11.01 1.64 19.83
C ARG A 242 -12.18 0.70 19.64
N ALA A 243 -11.92 -0.60 19.71
CA ALA A 243 -12.92 -1.65 19.76
C ALA A 243 -12.55 -2.71 20.81
N ILE A 244 -13.56 -3.42 21.32
CA ILE A 244 -13.38 -4.55 22.24
C ILE A 244 -12.91 -5.78 21.43
N LEU A 245 -11.96 -6.53 21.97
CA LEU A 245 -11.55 -7.83 21.48
C LEU A 245 -12.70 -8.83 21.70
N VAL A 246 -13.17 -9.45 20.62
CA VAL A 246 -14.22 -10.51 20.65
C VAL A 246 -13.57 -11.87 20.64
#